data_AF-A0A242C3E8-F1
#
_entry.id   AF-A0A242C3E8-F1
#
_cell.length_a   1.000
_cell.length_b   1.000
_cell.length_c   1.000
_cell.angle_alpha   90.00
_cell.angle_beta   90.00
_cell.angle_gamma   90.00
#
_symmetry.space_group_name_H-M   'P 1'
#
loop_
_entity.id
_entity.type
_entity.pdbx_description
1 polymer ?
#
loop_
_entity_poly.entity_id
_entity_poly.type
_entity_poly.pdbx_seq_one_letter_code
_entity_poly.pdbx_strand_id
1 'polypeptide(L)' 'MVSVGIVIVIAVVAALLGAVGGFFLARKYMQDYLKKNPPVNEDMLRSMMMSMGQKPSEKKIRQMMQQMKNQK' A
#
# COMPACT_ATOMS: atom_id res chain seq x y z
N MET A 1 -14.92 38.37 23.00
CA MET A 1 -15.04 38.22 21.54
C MET A 1 -13.85 37.40 21.07
N VAL A 2 -14.06 36.22 20.47
CA VAL A 2 -12.94 35.44 19.93
C VAL A 2 -12.44 36.15 18.67
N SER A 3 -11.16 36.49 18.63
CA SER A 3 -10.55 37.18 17.49
C SER A 3 -10.50 36.27 16.27
N VAL A 4 -10.85 36.80 15.09
CA VAL A 4 -10.82 36.08 13.80
C VAL A 4 -9.43 35.47 13.54
N GLY A 5 -8.35 36.14 13.98
CA GLY A 5 -6.99 35.61 13.85
C GLY A 5 -6.75 34.31 14.62
N ILE A 6 -7.34 34.16 15.81
CA ILE A 6 -7.22 32.93 16.63
C ILE A 6 -7.96 31.78 15.93
N VAL A 7 -9.12 32.05 15.32
CA VAL A 7 -9.90 31.04 14.58
C VAL A 7 -9.11 30.50 13.39
N ILE A 8 -8.43 31.38 12.64
CA ILE A 8 -7.62 30.97 11.48
C ILE A 8 -6.46 30.06 11.91
N VAL A 9 -5.75 30.41 12.99
CA VAL A 9 -4.64 29.60 13.50
C VAL A 9 -5.12 28.21 13.95
N ILE A 10 -6.24 28.15 14.67
CA ILE A 10 -6.83 26.88 15.11
C ILE A 10 -7.26 26.04 13.89
N ALA A 11 -7.87 26.66 12.88
CA ALA A 11 -8.28 25.96 11.66
C ALA A 11 -7.10 25.35 10.90
N VAL A 12 -5.99 26.08 10.78
CA VAL A 12 -4.77 25.58 10.12
C VAL A 12 -4.15 24.43 10.91
N VAL A 13 -4.04 24.56 12.23
CA VAL A 13 -3.49 23.49 13.08
C VAL A 13 -4.37 22.25 13.03
N ALA A 14 -5.70 22.40 13.08
CA ALA A 14 -6.63 21.28 12.96
C ALA A 14 -6.54 20.59 11.59
N ALA A 15 -6.37 21.36 10.51
CA ALA A 15 -6.18 20.82 9.17
C ALA A 15 -4.87 20.02 9.05
N LEU A 16 -3.76 20.54 9.62
CA LEU A 16 -2.47 19.85 9.63
C LEU A 16 -2.52 18.57 10.47
N LEU A 17 -3.12 18.62 11.65
CA LEU A 17 -3.30 17.44 12.50
C LEU A 17 -4.20 16.39 11.85
N GLY A 18 -5.28 16.81 11.19
CA GLY A 18 -6.16 15.93 10.43
C GLY A 18 -5.45 15.28 9.25
N ALA A 19 -4.65 16.04 8.51
CA ALA A 19 -3.88 15.52 7.37
C ALA A 19 -2.81 14.51 7.81
N VAL A 20 -2.03 14.83 8.84
CA VAL A 20 -0.98 13.93 9.36
C VAL A 20 -1.61 12.68 9.99
N GLY A 21 -2.65 12.85 10.81
CA GLY A 21 -3.37 11.75 11.43
C GLY A 21 -4.03 10.84 10.39
N GLY A 22 -4.73 11.42 9.42
CA GLY A 22 -5.37 10.70 8.32
C GLY A 22 -4.37 9.94 7.45
N PHE A 23 -3.24 10.56 7.10
CA PHE A 23 -2.19 9.93 6.30
C PHE A 23 -1.57 8.72 7.00
N PHE A 24 -1.23 8.85 8.30
CA PHE A 24 -0.66 7.74 9.06
C PHE A 24 -1.65 6.59 9.23
N LEU A 25 -2.92 6.91 9.49
CA LEU A 25 -3.97 5.90 9.65
C LEU A 25 -4.24 5.15 8.34
N ALA A 26 -4.37 5.89 7.23
CA ALA A 26 -4.54 5.32 5.90
C ALA A 26 -3.34 4.45 5.50
N ARG A 27 -2.11 4.91 5.78
CA ARG A 27 -0.88 4.13 5.53
C ARG A 27 -0.87 2.81 6.30
N LYS A 28 -1.21 2.85 7.59
CA LYS A 28 -1.29 1.64 8.43
C LYS A 28 -2.37 0.68 7.91
N TYR A 29 -3.55 1.21 7.61
CA TYR A 29 -4.66 0.42 7.05
C TYR A 29 -4.28 -0.25 5.73
N MET A 30 -3.62 0.47 4.82
CA MET A 30 -3.17 -0.07 3.53
C MET A 30 -2.13 -1.19 3.73
N GLN A 31 -1.18 -1.01 4.64
CA GLN A 31 -0.21 -2.06 4.96
C GLN A 31 -0.88 -3.31 5.53
N ASP A 32 -1.84 -3.15 6.43
CA ASP A 32 -2.57 -4.28 7.01
C ASP A 32 -3.48 -4.96 5.98
N TYR A 33 -4.07 -4.20 5.05
CA TYR A 33 -4.82 -4.74 3.91
C TYR A 33 -3.94 -5.61 3.01
N LEU A 34 -2.76 -5.10 2.60
CA LEU A 34 -1.82 -5.83 1.73
C LEU A 34 -1.19 -7.05 2.43
N LYS A 35 -1.07 -7.03 3.76
CA LYS A 35 -0.65 -8.22 4.53
C LYS A 35 -1.72 -9.30 4.57
N LYS A 36 -2.99 -8.90 4.68
CA LYS A 36 -4.13 -9.84 4.74
C LYS A 36 -4.46 -10.43 3.36
N ASN A 37 -4.35 -9.64 2.30
CA ASN A 37 -4.45 -10.09 0.91
C ASN A 37 -3.14 -9.77 0.18
N PRO A 38 -2.15 -10.70 0.19
CA PRO A 38 -0.87 -10.46 -0.46
C PRO A 38 -1.08 -10.12 -1.93
N PRO A 39 -0.48 -9.03 -2.45
CA PRO A 39 -0.73 -8.54 -3.80
C PRO A 39 -0.21 -9.47 -4.91
N VAL A 40 0.51 -10.55 -4.55
CA VAL A 40 1.04 -11.51 -5.52
C VAL A 40 0.71 -12.93 -5.07
N ASN A 41 -0.04 -13.64 -5.89
CA ASN A 41 -0.25 -15.08 -5.82
C ASN A 41 0.37 -15.78 -7.05
N GLU A 42 0.43 -17.11 -7.03
CA GLU A 42 1.03 -17.92 -8.11
C GLU A 42 0.30 -17.72 -9.45
N ASP A 43 -1.02 -17.53 -9.39
CA ASP A 43 -1.87 -17.28 -10.57
C ASP A 43 -1.61 -15.91 -11.21
N MET A 44 -1.37 -14.86 -10.42
CA MET A 44 -0.95 -13.55 -10.92
C MET A 44 0.42 -13.60 -11.57
N LEU A 45 1.36 -14.36 -10.98
CA LEU A 45 2.66 -14.54 -11.63
C LEU A 45 2.54 -15.32 -12.92
N ARG A 46 1.68 -16.34 -12.95
CA ARG A 46 1.39 -17.11 -14.15
C ARG A 46 0.79 -16.22 -15.24
N SER A 47 -0.22 -15.42 -14.91
CA SER A 47 -0.86 -14.51 -15.87
C SER A 47 0.10 -13.41 -16.33
N MET A 48 0.96 -12.90 -15.43
CA MET A 48 2.01 -11.93 -15.77
C MET A 48 3.10 -12.53 -16.67
N MET A 49 3.51 -13.78 -16.48
CA MET A 49 4.43 -14.43 -17.42
C MET A 49 3.78 -14.70 -18.77
N MET A 50 2.51 -15.13 -18.76
CA MET A 50 1.76 -15.35 -20.01
C MET A 50 1.54 -14.04 -20.78
N SER A 51 1.28 -12.92 -20.09
CA SER A 51 1.14 -11.60 -20.74
C SER A 51 2.46 -11.10 -21.35
N MET A 52 3.60 -11.57 -20.83
CA MET A 52 4.93 -11.29 -21.38
C MET A 52 5.37 -12.29 -22.47
N GLY A 53 4.50 -13.20 -22.91
CA GLY A 53 4.83 -14.24 -23.91
C GLY A 53 5.80 -15.31 -23.40
N GLN A 54 6.09 -15.34 -22.10
CA GLN A 54 6.92 -16.38 -21.50
C GLN A 54 6.07 -17.59 -21.13
N LYS A 55 6.51 -18.79 -21.50
CA LYS A 55 5.87 -20.04 -21.08
C LYS A 55 5.98 -20.17 -19.56
N PRO A 56 4.86 -20.16 -18.81
CA PRO A 56 4.90 -20.31 -17.36
C PRO A 56 5.35 -21.75 -17.03
N SER A 57 6.45 -21.89 -16.31
CA SER A 57 6.88 -23.16 -15.72
C SER A 57 6.64 -23.09 -14.22
N GLU A 58 5.88 -24.03 -13.66
CA GLU A 58 5.54 -24.13 -12.23
C GLU A 58 6.76 -23.93 -11.30
N LYS A 59 7.92 -24.50 -11.69
CA LYS A 59 9.19 -24.33 -10.96
C LYS A 59 9.66 -22.88 -10.95
N LYS A 60 9.58 -22.20 -12.11
CA LYS A 60 9.98 -20.80 -12.27
C LYS A 60 9.03 -19.87 -11.50
N ILE A 61 7.72 -20.17 -11.49
CA ILE A 61 6.72 -19.43 -10.71
C ILE A 61 7.05 -19.51 -9.22
N ARG A 62 7.29 -20.73 -8.72
CA ARG A 62 7.62 -20.96 -7.31
C ARG A 62 8.92 -20.29 -6.90
N GLN A 63 9.93 -20.31 -7.77
CA GLN A 63 11.20 -19.62 -7.56
C GLN A 63 11.00 -18.09 -7.51
N MET A 64 10.19 -17.52 -8.40
CA MET A 64 9.87 -16.09 -8.39
C MET A 64 9.04 -15.68 -7.17
N MET A 65 8.04 -16.48 -6.77
CA MET A 65 7.28 -16.26 -5.53
C MET A 65 8.19 -16.18 -4.31
N GLN A 66 9.17 -17.09 -4.22
CA GLN A 66 10.13 -17.11 -3.13
C GLN A 66 11.04 -15.88 -3.15
N GLN A 67 11.52 -15.45 -4.32
CA GLN A 67 12.33 -14.23 -4.45
C GLN A 67 11.55 -12.98 -4.03
N MET A 68 10.27 -12.86 -4.41
CA MET A 68 9.44 -11.71 -4.04
C MET A 68 9.03 -11.72 -2.57
N LYS A 69 8.78 -12.89 -1.97
CA LYS A 69 8.57 -13.02 -0.52
C LYS A 69 9.80 -12.66 0.29
N ASN A 70 10.99 -12.90 -0.27
CA ASN A 70 12.27 -12.61 0.37
C ASN A 70 12.75 -11.16 0.14
N GLN A 71 12.13 -10.40 -0.78
CA GLN A 71 12.36 -8.95 -0.97
C GLN A 71 11.51 -8.08 -0.03
N LYS A 72 11.34 -8.51 1.22
CA LYS A 72 10.70 -7.67 2.25
C LYS A 72 11.55 -6.49 2.66
#